data_AF-A0AA43RP18-F1
#
_entry.id   AF-A0AA43RP18-F1
#
_cell.length_a   1.000
_cell.length_b   1.000
_cell.length_c   1.000
_cell.angle_alpha   90.00
_cell.angle_beta   90.00
_cell.angle_gamma   90.00
#
_symmetry.space_group_name_H-M   'P 1'
#
loop_
_entity.id
_entity.type
_entity.pdbx_description
1 polymer ?
#
loop_
_entity_poly.entity_id
_entity_poly.type
_entity_poly.pdbx_seq_one_letter_code
_entity_poly.pdbx_strand_id
1 'polypeptide(L)'
;MDSQIDETLNIGSEVRLAEDIVKNVKIGSIGLIRNVRQVMKITPYKFSTSIGRDKWPATEDRNEVDWPAIEAAYREAFNLVLVDGLSEDEYERVDDKGIKELDTLLDRFL
;
A
#
# COMPACT_ATOMS: atom_id res chain seq x y z
N MET A 1 14.75 -30.28 -9.95
CA MET A 1 14.01 -29.73 -11.10
C MET A 1 12.68 -30.45 -11.04
N ASP A 2 11.56 -29.91 -10.57
CA ASP A 2 11.06 -28.54 -10.56
C ASP A 2 10.36 -28.24 -9.24
N SER A 3 10.76 -27.15 -8.58
CA SER A 3 10.00 -26.56 -7.46
C SER A 3 9.26 -25.31 -7.91
N GLN A 4 8.88 -25.25 -9.19
CA GLN A 4 8.14 -24.17 -9.82
C GLN A 4 6.64 -24.37 -9.56
N ILE A 5 6.27 -24.58 -8.30
CA ILE A 5 4.85 -24.65 -7.90
C ILE A 5 4.29 -23.24 -8.03
N ASP A 6 3.69 -22.98 -9.20
CA ASP A 6 2.63 -22.00 -9.48
C ASP A 6 2.65 -20.71 -8.66
N GLU A 7 3.59 -19.81 -8.95
CA GLU A 7 3.48 -18.40 -8.52
C GLU A 7 2.19 -17.74 -9.07
N THR A 8 1.65 -18.29 -10.16
CA THR A 8 0.37 -17.93 -10.80
C THR A 8 -0.86 -18.20 -9.91
N LEU A 9 -0.80 -19.17 -8.98
CA LEU A 9 -1.93 -19.49 -8.09
C LEU A 9 -2.14 -18.47 -6.96
N ASN A 10 -1.18 -17.58 -6.72
CA ASN A 10 -1.26 -16.55 -5.68
C ASN A 10 -1.59 -15.16 -6.25
N ILE A 11 -2.06 -15.07 -7.49
CA ILE A 11 -2.43 -13.81 -8.15
C ILE A 11 -3.95 -13.63 -8.10
N GLY A 12 -4.38 -12.50 -7.53
CA GLY A 12 -5.77 -12.11 -7.33
C GLY A 12 -6.22 -11.05 -8.34
N SER A 13 -7.05 -10.11 -7.90
CA SER A 13 -7.61 -9.06 -8.77
C SER A 13 -6.54 -8.10 -9.29
N GLU A 14 -6.80 -7.51 -10.45
CA GLU A 14 -6.03 -6.36 -10.96
C GLU A 14 -6.56 -5.04 -10.36
N VAL A 15 -5.64 -4.08 -10.16
CA VAL A 15 -5.94 -2.69 -9.85
C VAL A 15 -5.26 -1.78 -10.86
N ARG A 16 -5.96 -0.73 -11.30
CA ARG A 16 -5.42 0.29 -12.19
C ARG A 16 -5.02 1.51 -11.38
N LEU A 17 -3.75 1.89 -11.46
CA LEU A 17 -3.18 3.01 -10.69
C LEU A 17 -2.95 4.26 -11.55
N ALA A 18 -2.83 4.10 -12.87
CA ALA A 18 -2.81 5.16 -13.86
C ALA A 18 -3.25 4.59 -15.22
N GLU A 19 -3.27 5.39 -16.29
CA GLU A 19 -3.61 4.92 -17.65
C GLU A 19 -2.75 3.73 -18.10
N ASP A 20 -1.45 3.76 -17.79
CA ASP A 20 -0.45 2.78 -18.18
C ASP A 20 0.03 1.89 -17.02
N ILE A 21 -0.49 2.08 -15.80
CA ILE A 21 -0.07 1.34 -14.61
C ILE A 21 -1.20 0.42 -14.15
N VAL A 22 -1.07 -0.87 -14.43
CA VAL A 22 -1.96 -1.93 -13.93
C VAL A 22 -1.15 -2.91 -13.11
N LYS A 23 -1.61 -3.20 -11.90
CA LYS A 23 -0.92 -4.09 -10.96
C LYS A 23 -1.81 -5.25 -10.57
N ASN A 24 -1.19 -6.41 -10.45
CA ASN A 24 -1.82 -7.60 -9.89
C ASN A 24 -1.70 -7.59 -8.37
N VAL A 25 -2.78 -7.92 -7.68
CA VAL A 25 -2.82 -8.03 -6.21
C VAL A 25 -2.60 -9.48 -5.80
N LYS A 26 -1.72 -9.74 -4.84
CA LYS A 26 -1.49 -11.09 -4.28
C LYS A 26 -2.72 -11.58 -3.54
N ILE A 27 -3.03 -12.86 -3.66
CA ILE A 27 -4.02 -13.55 -2.84
C ILE A 27 -3.51 -13.58 -1.40
N GLY A 28 -4.30 -13.02 -0.49
CA GLY A 28 -3.96 -12.90 0.93
C GLY A 28 -3.72 -14.24 1.60
N SER A 29 -2.45 -14.67 1.72
CA SER A 29 -2.09 -15.74 2.65
C SER A 29 -2.18 -15.25 4.09
N ILE A 30 -2.35 -16.16 5.05
CA ILE A 30 -2.37 -15.80 6.49
C ILE A 30 -1.10 -15.04 6.89
N GLY A 31 0.05 -15.43 6.34
CA GLY A 31 1.33 -14.75 6.57
C GLY A 31 1.34 -13.33 6.02
N LEU A 32 0.85 -13.15 4.78
CA LEU A 32 0.76 -11.83 4.15
C LEU A 32 -0.17 -10.89 4.94
N ILE A 33 -1.36 -11.37 5.30
CA ILE A 33 -2.33 -10.62 6.11
C ILE A 33 -1.71 -10.18 7.45
N ARG A 34 -0.99 -11.09 8.11
CA ARG A 34 -0.30 -10.76 9.37
C ARG A 34 0.76 -9.67 9.18
N ASN A 35 1.55 -9.74 8.12
CA ASN A 35 2.59 -8.74 7.83
C ASN A 35 1.96 -7.38 7.53
N VAL A 36 0.91 -7.33 6.70
CA VAL A 36 0.19 -6.08 6.40
C VAL A 36 -0.38 -5.48 7.68
N ARG A 37 -1.03 -6.27 8.54
CA ARG A 37 -1.55 -5.79 9.84
C ARG A 37 -0.45 -5.29 10.78
N GLN A 38 0.76 -5.84 10.71
CA GLN A 38 1.89 -5.38 11.52
C GLN A 38 2.41 -4.03 11.04
N VAL A 39 2.59 -3.86 9.74
CA VAL A 39 3.00 -2.58 9.12
C VAL A 39 1.94 -1.50 9.39
N MET A 40 0.67 -1.84 9.21
CA MET A 40 -0.45 -0.89 9.32
C MET A 40 -0.96 -0.65 10.74
N LYS A 41 -0.38 -1.31 11.76
CA LYS A 41 -0.88 -1.31 13.15
C LYS A 41 -1.06 0.09 13.76
N ILE A 42 -0.35 1.08 13.23
CA ILE A 42 -0.19 2.41 13.82
C ILE A 42 -0.59 3.54 12.87
N THR A 43 -1.34 3.25 11.81
CA THR A 43 -1.69 4.23 10.78
C THR A 43 -3.12 4.73 10.96
N PRO A 44 -3.34 5.89 11.62
CA PRO A 44 -4.68 6.39 11.93
C PRO A 44 -5.35 7.13 10.77
N TYR A 45 -4.61 7.38 9.69
CA TYR A 45 -5.07 8.15 8.53
C TYR A 45 -4.99 7.32 7.27
N LYS A 46 -5.87 7.62 6.30
CA LYS A 46 -5.86 7.03 4.96
C LYS A 46 -4.62 7.46 4.16
N PHE A 47 -4.24 6.65 3.18
CA PHE A 47 -3.12 6.93 2.29
C PHE A 47 -3.29 8.24 1.53
N SER A 48 -4.48 8.47 0.96
CA SER A 48 -4.84 9.71 0.27
C SER A 48 -4.71 10.97 1.14
N THR A 49 -4.75 10.79 2.47
CA THR A 49 -4.59 11.87 3.44
C THR A 49 -3.13 12.07 3.84
N SER A 50 -2.26 11.06 3.72
CA SER A 50 -0.85 11.19 4.10
C SER A 50 0.07 11.54 2.95
N ILE A 51 -0.26 11.14 1.72
CA ILE A 51 0.60 11.29 0.55
C ILE A 51 1.08 12.73 0.35
N GLY A 52 2.39 12.89 0.20
CA GLY A 52 3.07 14.15 -0.14
C GLY A 52 3.03 15.20 0.97
N ARG A 53 2.68 14.82 2.22
CA ARG A 53 2.60 15.76 3.34
C ARG A 53 3.86 15.78 4.18
N ASP A 54 4.26 16.98 4.55
CA ASP A 54 5.33 17.20 5.53
C ASP A 54 4.87 16.91 6.94
N LYS A 55 5.82 16.47 7.77
CA LYS A 55 5.64 16.25 9.20
C LYS A 55 5.01 17.46 9.89
N TRP A 56 3.98 17.18 10.67
CA TRP A 56 3.28 18.17 11.48
C TRP A 56 3.84 18.17 12.91
N PRO A 57 4.43 19.28 13.37
CA PRO A 57 4.92 19.35 14.74
C PRO A 57 3.74 19.32 15.73
N ALA A 58 4.04 18.88 16.96
CA ALA A 58 3.10 19.00 18.07
C ALA A 58 2.79 20.48 18.35
N THR A 59 1.53 20.76 18.66
CA THR A 59 1.03 22.04 19.18
C THR A 59 0.30 21.80 20.49
N GLU A 60 -0.06 22.84 21.24
CA GLU A 60 -0.80 22.68 22.51
C GLU A 60 -2.09 21.84 22.37
N ASP A 61 -2.79 21.96 21.23
CA ASP A 61 -4.07 21.27 20.99
C ASP A 61 -3.96 20.01 20.10
N ARG A 62 -2.76 19.65 19.62
CA ARG A 62 -2.59 18.56 18.65
C ARG A 62 -1.27 17.84 18.82
N ASN A 63 -1.33 16.52 18.88
CA ASN A 63 -0.14 15.67 18.82
C ASN A 63 0.62 15.87 17.50
N GLU A 64 1.91 15.56 17.54
CA GLU A 64 2.73 15.43 16.34
C GLU A 64 2.14 14.38 15.38
N VAL A 65 2.18 14.67 14.08
CA VAL A 65 1.81 13.71 13.05
C VAL A 65 2.97 13.58 12.07
N ASP A 66 3.59 12.41 12.06
CA ASP A 66 4.66 12.07 11.13
C ASP A 66 4.06 11.51 9.83
N TRP A 67 3.59 12.42 8.96
CA TRP A 67 3.02 12.04 7.67
C TRP A 67 3.98 11.25 6.77
N PRO A 68 5.28 11.59 6.67
CA PRO A 68 6.23 10.77 5.93
C PRO A 68 6.34 9.34 6.45
N ALA A 69 6.33 9.14 7.77
CA ALA A 69 6.35 7.79 8.36
C ALA A 69 5.06 7.00 8.04
N ILE A 70 3.90 7.67 8.07
CA ILE A 70 2.62 7.08 7.68
C ILE A 70 2.62 6.68 6.20
N GLU A 71 3.07 7.57 5.31
CA GLU A 71 3.15 7.30 3.88
C GLU A 71 4.12 6.15 3.59
N ALA A 72 5.27 6.09 4.28
CA ALA A 72 6.22 5.00 4.15
C ALA A 72 5.62 3.64 4.54
N ALA A 73 4.82 3.59 5.61
CA ALA A 73 4.11 2.37 6.01
C ALA A 73 3.12 1.91 4.93
N TYR A 74 2.39 2.84 4.31
CA TYR A 74 1.53 2.52 3.17
C TYR A 74 2.33 2.00 1.96
N ARG A 75 3.44 2.65 1.60
CA ARG A 75 4.32 2.19 0.51
C ARG A 75 4.84 0.77 0.77
N GLU A 76 5.26 0.48 1.99
CA GLU A 76 5.65 -0.87 2.40
C GLU A 76 4.50 -1.87 2.27
N ALA A 77 3.31 -1.52 2.77
CA ALA A 77 2.14 -2.38 2.66
C ALA A 77 1.73 -2.66 1.20
N PHE A 78 1.79 -1.65 0.31
CA PHE A 78 1.53 -1.84 -1.12
C PHE A 78 2.56 -2.77 -1.75
N ASN A 79 3.84 -2.65 -1.42
CA ASN A 79 4.89 -3.56 -1.89
C ASN A 79 4.70 -4.99 -1.41
N LEU A 80 4.09 -5.19 -0.24
CA LEU A 80 3.74 -6.53 0.22
C LEU A 80 2.61 -7.13 -0.61
N VAL A 81 1.55 -6.38 -0.92
CA VAL A 81 0.31 -6.91 -1.53
C VAL A 81 0.28 -6.86 -3.05
N LEU A 82 1.07 -6.02 -3.71
CA LEU A 82 1.18 -6.01 -5.18
C LEU A 82 2.24 -7.02 -5.62
N VAL A 83 1.96 -7.79 -6.69
CA VAL A 83 2.83 -8.88 -7.18
C VAL A 83 4.26 -8.40 -7.41
N ASP A 84 4.42 -7.29 -8.12
CA ASP A 84 5.72 -6.67 -8.44
C ASP A 84 6.02 -5.42 -7.59
N GLY A 85 5.22 -5.18 -6.54
CA GLY A 85 5.24 -3.92 -5.81
C GLY A 85 4.84 -2.71 -6.67
N LEU A 86 5.21 -1.53 -6.18
CA LEU A 86 5.02 -0.24 -6.82
C LEU A 86 6.36 0.52 -6.81
N SER A 87 6.98 0.69 -7.97
CA SER A 87 8.27 1.38 -8.08
C SER A 87 8.13 2.87 -7.76
N GLU A 88 9.24 3.57 -7.54
CA GLU A 88 9.21 5.02 -7.31
C GLU A 88 8.63 5.78 -8.50
N ASP A 89 9.08 5.46 -9.72
CA ASP A 89 8.57 6.06 -10.96
C ASP A 89 7.08 5.79 -11.18
N GLU A 90 6.58 4.62 -10.80
CA GLU A 90 5.15 4.32 -10.87
C GLU A 90 4.37 5.06 -9.79
N TYR A 91 4.91 5.12 -8.58
CA TYR A 91 4.33 5.80 -7.44
C TYR A 91 4.08 7.28 -7.72
N GLU A 92 5.04 7.98 -8.31
CA GLU A 92 4.93 9.40 -8.67
C GLU A 92 3.89 9.67 -9.78
N ARG A 93 3.53 8.64 -10.55
CA ARG A 93 2.58 8.73 -11.67
C ARG A 93 1.18 8.22 -11.34
N VAL A 94 0.95 7.75 -10.11
CA VAL A 94 -0.38 7.31 -9.67
C VAL A 94 -1.35 8.48 -9.77
N ASP A 95 -2.46 8.28 -10.48
CA ASP A 95 -3.48 9.30 -10.68
C ASP A 95 -4.51 9.32 -9.53
N ASP A 96 -5.42 10.30 -9.55
CA ASP A 96 -6.48 10.44 -8.54
C ASP A 96 -7.36 9.19 -8.37
N LYS A 97 -7.53 8.39 -9.43
CA LYS A 97 -8.29 7.13 -9.34
C LYS A 97 -7.42 6.05 -8.70
N GLY A 98 -6.15 5.96 -9.09
CA GLY A 98 -5.18 5.07 -8.47
C GLY A 98 -5.01 5.31 -6.98
N ILE A 99 -4.98 6.57 -6.52
CA ILE A 99 -4.94 6.90 -5.09
C ILE A 99 -6.17 6.32 -4.37
N LYS A 100 -7.37 6.41 -4.97
CA LYS A 100 -8.60 5.83 -4.39
C LYS A 100 -8.59 4.31 -4.36
N GLU A 101 -8.05 3.68 -5.39
CA GLU A 101 -7.86 2.22 -5.42
C GLU A 101 -6.92 1.80 -4.28
N LEU A 102 -5.77 2.48 -4.12
CA LEU A 102 -4.81 2.23 -3.04
C LEU A 102 -5.40 2.45 -1.65
N ASP A 103 -6.26 3.46 -1.48
CA ASP A 103 -6.97 3.74 -0.23
C ASP A 103 -7.85 2.58 0.25
N THR A 104 -8.38 1.78 -0.68
CA THR A 104 -9.29 0.66 -0.37
C THR A 104 -8.64 -0.72 -0.53
N LEU A 105 -7.46 -0.76 -1.15
CA LEU A 105 -6.73 -2.00 -1.42
C LEU A 105 -6.43 -2.77 -0.12
N LEU A 106 -5.96 -2.06 0.91
CA LEU A 106 -5.54 -2.68 2.17
C LEU A 106 -6.73 -3.12 3.05
N ASP A 107 -7.93 -2.60 2.83
CA ASP A 107 -9.15 -3.04 3.56
C ASP A 107 -9.42 -4.54 3.40
N ARG A 108 -8.92 -5.14 2.31
CA ARG A 108 -9.05 -6.58 2.05
C ARG A 108 -8.12 -7.44 2.92
N PHE A 109 -7.13 -6.81 3.57
CA PHE A 109 -6.09 -7.45 4.38
C PHE A 109 -6.13 -7.04 5.86
N LEU A 110 -6.93 -6.04 6.22
CA LEU A 110 -7.11 -5.55 7.59
C LEU A 110 -8.35 -6.18 8.23
#